data_AF-A0A527ZAT7-F1
#
_entry.id   AF-A0A527ZAT7-F1
#
_cell.length_a   1.000
_cell.length_b   1.000
_cell.length_c   1.000
_cell.angle_alpha   90.00
_cell.angle_beta   90.00
_cell.angle_gamma   90.00
#
_symmetry.space_group_name_H-M   'P 1'
#
loop_
_entity.id
_entity.type
_entity.pdbx_description
1 polymer ?
#
loop_
_entity_poly.entity_id
_entity_poly.type
_entity_poly.pdbx_seq_one_letter_code
_entity_poly.pdbx_strand_id
1 'polypeptide(L)' 'RSTIVRLADQISGGGYSASRKPRRQPKAEGLIIHVGGGAAPVAEAKPSIQVTMNGRVISKDRNTGRQLHHIG' A
#
# COMPACT_ATOMS: atom_id res chain seq x y z
N ARG A 1 28.45 -23.04 6.44
CA ARG A 1 27.35 -22.03 6.48
C ARG A 1 27.63 -20.83 7.42
N SER A 2 28.70 -20.86 8.24
CA SER A 2 29.05 -19.80 9.21
C SER A 2 29.76 -18.59 8.61
N THR A 3 30.55 -18.75 7.54
CA THR A 3 31.31 -17.64 6.91
C THR A 3 30.40 -16.59 6.28
N ILE A 4 29.33 -17.01 5.60
CA ILE A 4 28.35 -16.11 4.97
C ILE A 4 27.61 -15.29 6.02
N VAL A 5 27.25 -15.91 7.15
CA VAL A 5 26.59 -15.23 8.28
C VAL A 5 27.52 -14.16 8.86
N ARG A 6 28.79 -14.51 9.10
CA ARG A 6 29.79 -13.60 9.64
C ARG A 6 30.03 -12.38 8.74
N LEU A 7 30.14 -12.59 7.43
CA LEU A 7 30.32 -11.51 6.47
C LEU A 7 29.07 -10.60 6.42
N ALA A 8 27.88 -11.19 6.38
CA ALA A 8 26.64 -10.44 6.38
C ALA A 8 26.47 -9.61 7.66
N ASP A 9 26.87 -10.14 8.82
CA ASP A 9 26.87 -9.41 10.08
C ASP A 9 27.95 -8.32 10.12
N GLN A 10 29.13 -8.54 9.54
CA GLN A 10 30.17 -7.50 9.46
C GLN A 10 29.73 -6.31 8.60
N ILE A 11 29.03 -6.55 7.50
CA ILE A 11 28.50 -5.49 6.62
C ILE A 11 27.29 -4.79 7.26
N SER A 12 26.43 -5.54 7.97
CA SER A 12 25.17 -5.03 8.55
C SER A 12 25.27 -4.60 10.01
N GLY A 13 26.45 -4.61 10.62
CA GLY A 13 26.63 -4.35 12.06
C GLY A 13 25.87 -5.34 12.97
N GLY A 14 25.73 -6.60 12.54
CA GLY A 14 24.97 -7.63 13.25
C GLY A 14 23.46 -7.67 12.93
N GLY A 15 22.99 -6.83 12.00
CA GLY A 15 21.59 -6.76 11.60
C GLY A 15 21.07 -8.04 10.93
N TYR A 16 21.92 -8.74 10.17
CA TYR A 16 21.57 -9.98 9.50
C TYR A 16 21.16 -11.08 10.50
N SER A 17 21.98 -11.32 11.52
CA SER A 17 21.64 -12.25 12.60
C SER A 17 20.48 -11.77 13.47
N ALA A 18 20.36 -10.47 13.73
CA ALA A 18 19.25 -9.91 14.51
C ALA A 18 17.89 -10.14 13.82
N SER A 19 17.81 -9.99 12.50
CA SER A 19 16.58 -10.16 11.72
C SER A 19 16.06 -11.61 11.70
N ARG A 20 16.96 -12.58 11.90
CA ARG A 20 16.64 -14.01 11.93
C ARG A 20 16.23 -14.52 13.30
N LYS A 21 16.38 -13.72 14.35
CA LYS A 21 15.87 -14.07 15.68
C LYS A 21 14.33 -14.14 15.61
N PRO A 22 13.70 -15.15 16.25
CA PRO A 22 12.24 -15.24 16.29
C PRO A 22 11.66 -13.94 16.84
N ARG A 23 10.89 -13.24 16.00
CA ARG A 23 10.16 -12.05 16.45
C ARG A 23 8.99 -12.51 17.30
N ARG A 24 8.77 -11.83 18.43
CA ARG A 24 7.54 -12.02 19.21
C ARG A 24 6.35 -11.73 18.30
N GLN A 25 5.39 -12.66 18.25
CA GLN A 25 4.16 -12.43 17.52
C GLN A 25 3.50 -11.17 18.07
N PRO A 26 2.98 -10.28 17.21
CA PRO A 26 2.24 -9.12 17.66
C PRO A 26 1.08 -9.61 18.52
N LYS A 27 1.06 -9.24 19.80
CA LYS A 27 -0.06 -9.51 20.70
C LYS A 27 -1.23 -8.61 20.28
N ALA A 28 -2.43 -9.17 20.23
CA ALA A 28 -3.65 -8.44 19.86
C ALA A 28 -4.10 -7.42 20.92
N GLU A 29 -3.50 -7.44 22.12
CA GLU A 29 -3.83 -6.55 23.23
C GLU A 29 -3.31 -5.13 22.96
N GLY A 30 -4.23 -4.18 22.79
CA GLY A 30 -3.92 -2.75 22.63
C GLY A 30 -3.85 -2.22 21.19
N LEU A 31 -4.18 -3.04 20.18
CA LEU A 31 -4.29 -2.57 18.80
C LEU A 31 -5.66 -1.90 18.57
N ILE A 32 -5.67 -0.58 18.37
CA ILE A 32 -6.81 0.10 17.76
C ILE A 32 -6.82 -0.33 16.29
N ILE A 33 -7.54 -1.42 16.00
CA ILE A 33 -7.82 -1.83 14.62
C ILE A 33 -8.71 -0.74 14.04
N HIS A 34 -8.11 0.20 13.30
CA HIS A 34 -8.86 1.09 12.42
C HIS A 34 -9.39 0.24 11.27
N VAL A 35 -10.53 -0.42 11.50
CA VAL A 35 -11.35 -0.94 10.42
C VAL A 35 -11.87 0.32 9.73
N GLY A 36 -11.16 0.77 8.70
CA GLY A 36 -11.63 1.87 7.85
C GLY A 36 -13.07 1.57 7.48
N GLY A 37 -13.98 2.47 7.88
CA GLY A 37 -15.42 2.28 7.82
C GLY A 37 -15.84 1.69 6.48
N GLY A 38 -16.83 0.79 6.53
CA GLY A 38 -17.33 0.06 5.38
C GLY A 38 -17.53 0.96 4.15
N ALA A 39 -17.28 0.38 2.98
CA ALA A 39 -17.39 1.09 1.71
C ALA A 39 -18.68 1.91 1.67
N ALA A 40 -18.56 3.22 1.43
CA ALA A 40 -19.71 4.07 1.22
C ALA A 40 -20.60 3.45 0.14
N PRO A 41 -21.95 3.52 0.29
CA PRO A 41 -22.87 2.96 -0.70
C PRO A 41 -22.48 3.48 -2.08
N VAL A 42 -22.37 2.55 -3.04
CA VAL A 42 -21.97 2.87 -4.41
C VAL A 42 -23.05 3.78 -5.00
N ALA A 43 -22.81 5.09 -4.97
CA ALA A 43 -23.63 6.05 -5.69
C ALA A 43 -23.52 5.74 -7.19
N GLU A 44 -24.61 5.90 -7.92
CA GLU A 44 -24.62 5.76 -9.37
C GLU A 44 -23.52 6.63 -9.98
N ALA A 45 -22.69 6.05 -10.85
CA ALA A 45 -21.53 6.74 -11.41
C ALA A 45 -22.01 7.97 -12.20
N LYS A 46 -21.43 9.13 -11.90
CA LYS A 46 -21.72 10.38 -12.62
C LYS A 46 -20.55 10.72 -13.54
N PRO A 47 -20.51 10.18 -14.77
CA PRO A 47 -19.36 10.36 -15.66
C PRO A 47 -19.17 11.83 -16.04
N SER A 48 -17.91 12.26 -16.04
CA SER A 48 -17.48 13.59 -16.45
C SER A 48 -16.14 13.50 -17.18
N ILE A 49 -15.95 14.33 -18.21
CA ILE A 49 -14.72 14.36 -18.98
C ILE A 49 -13.69 15.25 -18.29
N GLN A 50 -12.47 14.75 -18.13
CA GLN A 50 -11.32 15.52 -17.66
C GLN A 50 -10.13 15.34 -18.59
N VAL A 51 -9.46 16.45 -18.90
CA VAL A 51 -8.12 16.46 -19.49
C VAL A 51 -7.10 16.55 -18.35
N THR A 52 -6.23 15.56 -18.24
CA THR A 52 -5.16 15.52 -17.23
C THR A 52 -3.96 16.36 -17.66
N MET A 53 -3.07 16.70 -16.73
CA MET A 53 -1.89 17.55 -17.02
C MET A 53 -0.94 16.96 -18.08
N ASN A 54 -0.92 15.63 -18.24
CA ASN A 54 -0.17 14.95 -19.29
C ASN A 54 -0.96 14.81 -20.60
N GLY A 55 -2.07 15.56 -20.77
CA GLY A 55 -2.86 15.61 -21.99
C GLY A 55 -3.80 14.43 -22.23
N ARG A 56 -3.93 13.48 -21.30
CA ARG A 56 -4.87 12.35 -21.48
C ARG A 56 -6.30 12.81 -21.26
N VAL A 57 -7.21 12.31 -22.09
CA VAL A 57 -8.64 12.52 -21.92
C VAL A 57 -9.22 11.30 -21.21
N ILE A 58 -9.81 11.51 -20.04
CA ILE A 58 -10.42 10.43 -19.26
C ILE A 58 -11.87 10.78 -18.94
N SER A 59 -12.71 9.75 -18.88
CA SER A 59 -13.99 9.81 -18.17
C SER A 59 -13.74 9.44 -16.72
N LYS A 60 -14.16 10.31 -15.79
CA LYS A 60 -14.09 10.06 -14.35
C LYS A 60 -15.46 10.20 -13.71
N ASP A 61 -15.70 9.43 -12.67
CA ASP A 61 -16.86 9.61 -11.81
C ASP A 61 -16.71 10.90 -10.99
N ARG A 62 -17.68 11.80 -11.08
CA ARG A 62 -17.68 13.04 -10.30
C ARG A 62 -17.87 12.77 -8.80
N ASN A 63 -18.53 11.68 -8.42
CA ASN A 63 -18.82 11.38 -7.02
C ASN A 63 -17.60 10.86 -6.27
N THR A 64 -16.80 10.00 -6.90
CA THR A 64 -15.64 9.35 -6.27
C THR A 64 -14.29 9.84 -6.79
N GLY A 65 -14.25 10.56 -7.92
CA GLY A 65 -13.02 10.96 -8.60
C GLY A 65 -12.29 9.82 -9.31
N ARG A 66 -12.82 8.59 -9.26
CA ARG A 66 -12.23 7.42 -9.92
C ARG A 66 -12.31 7.55 -11.43
N GLN A 67 -11.25 7.15 -12.12
CA GLN A 67 -11.25 7.02 -13.57
C GLN A 67 -12.15 5.84 -13.98
N LEU A 68 -13.06 6.07 -14.92
CA LEU A 68 -13.95 5.08 -15.51
C LEU A 68 -13.35 4.57 -16.84
N HIS A 69 -12.98 5.48 -17.73
CA HIS A 69 -12.48 5.14 -19.07
C HIS A 69 -11.37 6.09 -19.52
N HIS A 70 -10.46 5.59 -20.36
CA HIS A 70 -9.55 6.42 -21.15
C HIS A 70 -10.17 6.64 -22.54
N ILE A 71 -10.09 7.86 -23.04
CA ILE A 71 -10.61 8.27 -24.35
C ILE A 71 -9.42 8.80 -25.15
N GLY A 72 -8.79 7.93 -25.93
CA GLY A 72 -7.59 8.27 -26.70
C GLY A 72 -6.60 7.11 -26.79
#